data_AF-A0AAP8JV60-F1
#
_entry.id   AF-A0AAP8JV60-F1
#
_cell.length_a   1.000
_cell.length_b   1.000
_cell.length_c   1.000
_cell.angle_alpha   90.00
_cell.angle_beta   90.00
_cell.angle_gamma   90.00
#
_symmetry.space_group_name_H-M   'P 1'
#
loop_
_entity.id
_entity.type
_entity.pdbx_description
1 polymer ?
#
loop_
_entity_poly.entity_id
_entity_poly.type
_entity_poly.pdbx_seq_one_letter_code
_entity_poly.pdbx_strand_id
1 'polypeptide(L)'
;MAKKKLRKDLQKYIDNIESGLVNGDLKKDSEEMALVKRYLKKEASICGAIKGSGEVCIRIPSNEKNLRCCFHGGKSTGATTEEGKNKMKENLAKGRQPIHGLYQKDFLATLTEEEKDWYSDTMEWYKNNYEDLDPLDIAKLDLALINTLKSWRKNGKSMSYAVNEKVSMVDFENRAIKLLDDLGMSRKFKKSRENSSNSTNVNLYNQLFDN
;
A
#
# COMPACT_ATOMS: atom_id res chain seq x y z
N MET A 1 31.53 12.39 24.69
CA MET A 1 31.45 13.49 23.71
C MET A 1 31.02 14.74 24.46
N ALA A 2 31.81 15.83 24.42
CA ALA A 2 31.47 17.07 25.11
C ALA A 2 30.14 17.64 24.58
N LYS A 3 29.17 17.91 25.47
CA LYS A 3 27.90 18.56 25.10
C LYS A 3 28.24 19.95 24.55
N LYS A 4 27.93 20.20 23.28
CA LYS A 4 28.02 21.53 22.65
C LYS A 4 27.19 22.50 23.50
N LYS A 5 27.73 23.70 23.78
CA LYS A 5 27.00 24.73 24.53
C LYS A 5 25.90 25.32 23.64
N LEU A 6 24.71 24.74 23.72
CA LEU A 6 23.51 25.23 23.04
C LEU A 6 22.97 26.47 23.75
N ARG A 7 22.15 27.25 23.03
CA ARG A 7 21.38 28.35 23.62
C ARG A 7 20.47 27.75 24.70
N LYS A 8 20.39 28.37 25.88
CA LYS A 8 19.76 27.76 27.08
C LYS A 8 18.30 27.35 26.85
N ASP A 9 17.58 28.17 26.10
CA ASP A 9 16.20 27.94 25.68
C ASP A 9 16.07 26.74 24.73
N LEU A 10 16.98 26.61 23.75
CA LEU A 10 17.00 25.47 22.83
C LEU A 10 17.32 24.16 23.57
N GLN A 11 18.25 24.20 24.52
CA GLN A 11 18.55 23.04 25.36
C GLN A 11 17.32 22.63 26.17
N LYS A 12 16.67 23.57 26.85
CA LYS A 12 15.45 23.31 27.64
C LYS A 12 14.32 22.74 26.77
N TYR A 13 14.17 23.25 25.54
CA TYR A 13 13.18 22.75 24.60
C TYR A 13 13.47 21.30 24.17
N ILE A 14 14.72 20.97 23.88
CA ILE A 14 15.14 19.59 23.54
C ILE A 14 14.87 18.66 24.72
N ASP A 15 15.28 19.05 25.93
CA ASP A 15 15.11 18.23 27.12
C ASP A 15 13.62 17.90 27.38
N ASN A 16 12.73 18.89 27.22
CA ASN A 16 11.28 18.68 27.33
C ASN A 16 10.75 17.66 26.31
N ILE A 17 11.24 17.69 25.06
CA ILE A 17 10.83 16.75 24.02
C ILE A 17 11.32 15.35 24.33
N GLU A 18 12.59 15.22 24.72
CA GLU A 18 13.18 13.92 25.07
C GLU A 18 12.49 13.30 26.27
N SER A 19 12.21 14.08 27.33
CA SER A 19 11.42 13.62 28.47
C SER A 19 9.99 13.22 28.08
N GLY A 20 9.30 14.02 27.26
CA GLY A 20 7.95 13.69 26.80
C GLY A 20 7.90 12.41 25.96
N LEU A 21 8.93 12.15 25.14
CA LEU A 21 9.05 10.91 24.37
C LEU A 21 9.34 9.69 25.25
N VAL A 22 10.13 9.86 26.32
CA VAL A 22 10.46 8.77 27.27
C VAL A 22 9.26 8.45 28.17
N ASN A 23 8.57 9.48 28.66
CA ASN A 23 7.43 9.33 29.56
C ASN A 23 6.14 8.90 28.83
N GLY A 24 6.11 9.00 27.50
CA GLY A 24 4.95 8.65 26.68
C GLY A 24 3.93 9.78 26.50
N ASP A 25 4.19 10.96 27.09
CA ASP A 25 3.37 12.17 26.94
C ASP A 25 3.37 12.69 25.49
N LEU A 26 4.45 12.42 24.76
CA LEU A 26 4.60 12.78 23.34
C LEU A 26 4.74 11.52 22.49
N LYS A 27 3.83 11.34 21.52
CA LYS A 27 3.90 10.23 20.55
C LYS A 27 4.68 10.64 19.30
N LYS A 28 5.54 9.76 18.79
CA LYS A 28 6.38 10.02 17.60
C LYS A 28 5.58 10.38 16.33
N ASP A 29 4.34 9.94 16.27
CA ASP A 29 3.44 10.08 15.12
C ASP A 29 2.31 11.10 15.34
N SER A 30 2.36 11.88 16.43
CA SER A 30 1.36 12.93 16.67
C SER A 30 1.57 14.16 15.79
N GLU A 31 0.50 14.94 15.59
CA GLU A 31 0.57 16.24 14.89
C GLU A 31 1.50 17.23 15.61
N GLU A 32 1.50 17.20 16.94
CA GLU A 32 2.39 17.98 17.80
C GLU A 32 3.85 17.65 17.50
N MET A 33 4.19 16.37 17.37
CA MET A 33 5.53 15.93 17.01
C MET A 33 5.92 16.37 15.59
N ALA A 34 4.98 16.48 14.67
CA ALA A 34 5.22 17.02 13.33
C ALA A 34 5.56 18.53 13.37
N LEU A 35 4.95 19.31 14.27
CA LEU A 35 5.32 20.71 14.52
C LEU A 35 6.70 20.81 15.16
N VAL A 36 6.99 19.98 16.17
CA VAL A 36 8.30 19.92 16.82
C VAL A 36 9.41 19.58 15.83
N LYS A 37 9.23 18.55 14.99
CA LYS A 37 10.20 18.16 13.94
C LYS A 37 10.46 19.30 12.96
N ARG A 38 9.43 20.09 12.61
CA ARG A 38 9.57 21.27 11.73
C ARG A 38 10.37 22.38 12.41
N TYR A 39 10.10 22.66 13.69
CA TYR A 39 10.85 23.65 14.46
C TYR A 39 12.33 23.27 14.55
N LEU A 40 12.63 22.06 15.04
CA LEU A 40 14.01 21.59 15.22
C LEU A 40 14.80 21.54 13.91
N LYS A 41 14.15 21.25 12.77
CA LYS A 41 14.81 21.25 11.45
C LYS A 41 15.22 22.66 11.00
N LYS A 42 14.52 23.72 11.42
CA LYS A 42 14.85 25.11 11.05
C LYS A 42 16.03 25.68 11.83
N GLU A 43 16.41 25.05 12.94
CA GLU A 43 17.50 25.50 13.79
C GLU A 43 18.87 25.21 13.15
N ALA A 44 19.51 26.21 12.55
CA ALA A 44 20.80 26.04 11.86
C ALA A 44 21.97 25.58 12.78
N SER A 45 21.79 25.69 14.10
CA SER A 45 22.81 25.32 15.08
C SER A 45 22.90 23.80 15.34
N ILE A 46 21.88 23.04 14.95
CA ILE A 46 21.74 21.59 15.20
C ILE A 46 21.11 20.87 14.00
N CYS A 47 21.30 19.56 13.93
CA CYS A 47 20.64 18.72 12.92
C CYS A 47 19.13 18.58 13.17
N GLY A 48 18.72 18.55 14.44
CA GLY A 48 17.30 18.52 14.83
C GLY A 48 16.55 17.25 14.43
N ALA A 49 17.25 16.17 14.09
CA ALA A 49 16.65 14.87 13.75
C ALA A 49 16.40 14.06 15.03
N ILE A 50 15.23 13.44 15.18
CA ILE A 50 14.95 12.56 16.32
C ILE A 50 15.46 11.16 15.99
N LYS A 51 16.35 10.64 16.82
CA LYS A 51 16.94 9.31 16.67
C LYS A 51 15.92 8.22 17.03
N GLY A 52 16.21 6.98 16.66
CA GLY A 52 15.43 5.81 17.10
C GLY A 52 15.29 5.76 18.63
N SER A 53 16.34 6.14 19.35
CA SER A 53 16.38 6.23 20.82
C SER A 53 15.51 7.33 21.43
N GLY A 54 14.92 8.23 20.63
CA GLY A 54 14.14 9.37 21.14
C GLY A 54 14.96 10.66 21.33
N GLU A 55 16.28 10.57 21.33
CA GLU A 55 17.16 11.75 21.47
C GLU A 55 17.16 12.65 20.22
N VAL A 56 17.31 13.95 20.41
CA VAL A 56 17.50 14.93 19.33
C VAL A 56 18.96 14.99 18.90
N CYS A 57 19.20 14.95 17.59
CA CYS A 57 20.53 15.07 17.03
C CYS A 57 21.05 16.52 17.10
N ILE A 58 21.96 16.78 18.03
CA ILE A 58 22.62 18.09 18.23
C ILE A 58 23.87 18.32 17.37
N ARG A 59 24.17 17.41 16.43
CA ARG A 59 25.32 17.57 15.52
C ARG A 59 25.11 18.79 14.62
N ILE A 60 26.21 19.41 14.19
CA ILE A 60 26.16 20.54 13.26
C ILE A 60 25.59 20.06 11.91
N PRO A 61 24.65 20.80 11.30
CA PRO A 61 24.24 20.56 9.92
C PRO A 61 25.45 20.59 8.98
N SER A 62 25.51 19.63 8.06
CA SER A 62 26.52 19.61 7.00
C SER A 62 26.01 20.22 5.70
N ASN A 63 24.79 20.75 5.70
CA ASN A 63 24.09 21.26 4.53
C ASN A 63 23.22 22.44 4.93
N GLU A 64 23.48 23.56 4.27
CA GLU A 64 22.87 24.86 4.57
C GLU A 64 21.42 24.96 4.10
N LYS A 65 21.00 24.10 3.16
CA LYS A 65 19.63 24.10 2.60
C LYS A 65 18.69 23.17 3.38
N ASN A 66 19.12 21.94 3.66
CA ASN A 66 18.28 20.95 4.33
C ASN A 66 18.45 20.92 5.85
N LEU A 67 19.48 21.61 6.37
CA LEU A 67 19.83 21.76 7.78
C LEU A 67 20.00 20.42 8.54
N ARG A 68 20.42 19.37 7.83
CA ARG A 68 20.74 18.06 8.43
C ARG A 68 22.24 17.80 8.48
N CYS A 69 22.67 17.01 9.45
CA CYS A 69 24.06 16.51 9.51
C CYS A 69 24.29 15.36 8.53
N CYS A 70 25.54 14.97 8.33
CA CYS A 70 25.92 13.91 7.38
C CYS A 70 25.24 12.56 7.65
N PHE A 71 24.91 12.24 8.90
CA PHE A 71 24.22 11.00 9.29
C PHE A 71 22.71 11.02 9.07
N HIS A 72 22.11 12.20 8.89
CA HIS A 72 20.67 12.37 8.73
C HIS A 72 20.31 13.03 7.39
N GLY A 73 21.09 12.75 6.35
CA GLY A 73 20.82 13.21 4.98
C GLY A 73 21.42 14.56 4.60
N GLY A 74 22.28 15.16 5.43
CA GLY A 74 22.99 16.39 5.08
C GLY A 74 23.86 16.24 3.83
N LYS A 75 24.44 15.06 3.60
CA LYS A 75 25.19 14.74 2.36
C LYS A 75 24.31 14.28 1.20
N SER A 76 23.00 14.15 1.39
CA SER A 76 22.09 13.81 0.31
C SER A 76 21.78 15.09 -0.48
N THR A 77 22.57 15.32 -1.53
CA THR A 77 22.50 16.52 -2.38
C THR A 77 21.48 16.40 -3.52
N GLY A 78 20.66 15.34 -3.53
CA GLY A 78 19.77 15.03 -4.64
C GLY A 78 20.54 14.70 -5.92
N ALA A 79 19.86 14.66 -7.06
CA ALA A 79 20.52 14.46 -8.35
C ALA A 79 21.35 15.69 -8.73
N THR A 80 22.65 15.50 -9.00
CA THR A 80 23.60 16.57 -9.31
C THR A 80 23.71 16.87 -10.80
N THR A 81 23.46 15.88 -11.67
CA THR A 81 23.53 16.00 -13.13
C THR A 81 22.23 16.54 -13.71
N GLU A 82 22.30 17.22 -14.86
CA GLU A 82 21.10 17.69 -15.56
C GLU A 82 20.19 16.53 -16.00
N GLU A 83 20.78 15.42 -16.46
CA GLU A 83 20.03 14.19 -16.75
C GLU A 83 19.30 13.66 -15.51
N GLY A 84 19.96 13.64 -14.35
CA GLY A 84 19.37 13.19 -13.09
C GLY A 84 18.28 14.14 -12.58
N LYS A 85 18.43 15.45 -12.75
CA LYS A 85 17.40 16.44 -12.43
C LYS A 85 16.20 16.31 -13.35
N ASN A 86 16.42 16.06 -14.65
CA ASN A 86 15.36 15.84 -15.62
C ASN A 86 14.63 14.52 -15.33
N LYS A 87 15.33 13.43 -15.02
CA LYS A 87 14.72 12.18 -14.52
C LYS A 87 13.96 12.39 -13.21
N MET A 88 14.46 13.21 -12.28
CA MET A 88 13.74 13.54 -11.05
C MET A 88 12.45 14.33 -11.34
N LYS A 89 12.53 15.35 -12.20
CA LYS A 89 11.37 16.15 -12.64
C LYS A 89 10.38 15.32 -13.42
N GLU A 90 10.86 14.43 -14.29
CA GLU A 90 10.05 13.49 -15.05
C GLU A 90 9.37 12.49 -14.11
N ASN A 91 10.07 11.94 -13.12
CA ASN A 91 9.47 11.10 -12.07
C ASN A 91 8.47 11.87 -11.19
N LEU A 92 8.69 13.18 -10.99
CA LEU A 92 7.77 14.04 -10.24
C LEU A 92 6.53 14.43 -11.07
N ALA A 93 6.70 14.63 -12.39
CA ALA A 93 5.65 15.00 -13.35
C ALA A 93 4.82 13.79 -13.82
N LYS A 94 5.46 12.63 -14.00
CA LYS A 94 4.80 11.31 -14.05
C LYS A 94 4.10 10.98 -12.73
N GLY A 95 4.43 11.75 -11.69
CA GLY A 95 4.13 11.46 -10.33
C GLY A 95 4.88 10.21 -9.89
N ARG A 96 5.60 10.32 -8.77
CA ARG A 96 5.14 9.47 -7.68
C ARG A 96 3.74 9.99 -7.35
N GLN A 97 2.76 9.65 -8.18
CA GLN A 97 1.45 9.33 -7.65
C GLN A 97 1.81 8.19 -6.74
N PRO A 98 1.81 8.41 -5.42
CA PRO A 98 1.91 7.26 -4.56
C PRO A 98 0.85 6.29 -5.08
N ILE A 99 1.14 5.00 -4.94
CA ILE A 99 0.12 3.96 -4.88
C ILE A 99 -0.80 4.25 -3.66
N HIS A 100 -1.00 5.52 -3.25
CA HIS A 100 -1.92 5.93 -2.21
C HIS A 100 -3.30 5.57 -2.67
N GLY A 101 -3.75 5.89 -3.89
CA GLY A 101 -5.09 5.49 -4.36
C GLY A 101 -5.43 4.04 -3.99
N LEU A 102 -4.53 3.11 -4.35
CA LEU A 102 -4.63 1.66 -4.09
C LEU A 102 -4.82 1.26 -2.61
N TYR A 103 -4.20 2.01 -1.70
CA TYR A 103 -4.21 1.76 -0.26
C TYR A 103 -4.94 2.86 0.54
N GLN A 104 -5.63 3.81 -0.11
CA GLN A 104 -6.43 4.81 0.57
C GLN A 104 -7.71 4.14 1.08
N LYS A 105 -8.23 4.70 2.17
CA LYS A 105 -9.53 4.30 2.71
C LYS A 105 -10.64 4.42 1.66
N ASP A 106 -10.50 5.39 0.74
CA ASP A 106 -11.49 5.72 -0.27
C ASP A 106 -11.04 5.31 -1.69
N PHE A 107 -10.47 4.11 -1.85
CA PHE A 107 -9.99 3.58 -3.14
C PHE A 107 -10.98 3.78 -4.30
N LEU A 108 -12.27 3.50 -4.05
CA LEU A 108 -13.34 3.63 -5.05
C LEU A 108 -13.50 5.05 -5.58
N ALA A 109 -13.33 6.07 -4.72
CA ALA A 109 -13.42 7.47 -5.12
C ALA A 109 -12.26 7.90 -6.04
N THR A 110 -11.19 7.11 -6.07
CA THR A 110 -10.01 7.40 -6.90
C THR A 110 -10.04 6.72 -8.26
N LEU A 111 -11.06 5.90 -8.57
CA LEU A 111 -11.18 5.22 -9.86
C LEU A 111 -11.33 6.23 -11.00
N THR A 112 -10.60 6.00 -12.10
CA THR A 112 -10.81 6.76 -13.34
C THR A 112 -12.14 6.36 -13.96
N GLU A 113 -12.67 7.18 -14.87
CA GLU A 113 -13.94 6.86 -15.52
C GLU A 113 -13.85 5.55 -16.31
N GLU A 114 -12.77 5.34 -17.05
CA GLU A 114 -12.49 4.10 -17.77
C GLU A 114 -12.51 2.85 -16.86
N GLU A 115 -11.98 2.96 -15.64
CA GLU A 115 -11.99 1.85 -14.68
C GLU A 115 -13.38 1.59 -14.09
N LYS A 116 -14.19 2.64 -13.91
CA LYS A 116 -15.59 2.50 -13.47
C LYS A 116 -16.45 1.89 -14.56
N ASP A 117 -16.25 2.31 -15.81
CA ASP A 117 -16.95 1.78 -16.98
C ASP A 117 -16.61 0.31 -17.13
N TRP A 118 -15.32 -0.05 -17.14
CA TRP A 118 -14.91 -1.45 -17.21
C TRP A 118 -15.50 -2.31 -16.08
N TYR A 119 -15.47 -1.82 -14.83
CA TYR A 119 -16.04 -2.54 -13.70
C TYR A 119 -17.55 -2.75 -13.88
N SER A 120 -18.27 -1.70 -14.27
CA SER A 120 -19.73 -1.71 -14.42
C SER A 120 -20.15 -2.63 -15.55
N ASP A 121 -19.53 -2.47 -16.72
CA ASP A 121 -19.78 -3.30 -17.91
C ASP A 121 -19.50 -4.78 -17.62
N THR A 122 -18.40 -5.07 -16.93
CA THR A 122 -18.04 -6.45 -16.60
C THR A 122 -19.02 -7.05 -15.59
N MET A 123 -19.34 -6.33 -14.51
CA MET A 123 -20.31 -6.77 -13.50
C MET A 123 -21.69 -7.00 -14.13
N GLU A 124 -22.13 -6.09 -14.99
CA GLU A 124 -23.41 -6.19 -15.70
C GLU A 124 -23.43 -7.38 -16.66
N TRP A 125 -22.35 -7.60 -17.42
CA TRP A 125 -22.23 -8.77 -18.27
C TRP A 125 -22.43 -10.07 -17.48
N TYR A 126 -21.76 -10.22 -16.32
CA TYR A 126 -21.93 -11.41 -15.48
C TYR A 126 -23.36 -11.56 -14.98
N LYS A 127 -23.99 -10.48 -14.51
CA LYS A 127 -25.39 -10.50 -14.05
C LYS A 127 -26.38 -10.88 -15.16
N ASN A 128 -26.13 -10.40 -16.38
CA ASN A 128 -27.01 -10.65 -17.51
C ASN A 128 -26.82 -12.04 -18.12
N ASN A 129 -25.63 -12.63 -18.03
CA ASN A 129 -25.33 -13.95 -18.59
C ASN A 129 -25.56 -15.09 -17.60
N TYR A 130 -25.74 -14.79 -16.32
CA TYR A 130 -25.88 -15.78 -15.27
C TYR A 130 -27.04 -15.45 -14.33
N GLU A 131 -28.14 -16.17 -14.52
CA GLU A 131 -29.37 -16.04 -13.72
C GLU A 131 -29.22 -16.56 -12.28
N ASP A 132 -28.22 -17.40 -12.03
CA ASP A 132 -28.01 -18.16 -10.79
C ASP A 132 -26.96 -17.54 -9.83
N LEU A 133 -26.66 -16.23 -9.98
CA LEU A 133 -25.71 -15.55 -9.10
C LEU A 133 -26.33 -15.27 -7.72
N ASP A 134 -25.87 -16.01 -6.71
CA ASP A 134 -26.25 -15.72 -5.33
C ASP A 134 -25.47 -14.51 -4.75
N PRO A 135 -25.86 -13.99 -3.58
CA PRO A 135 -25.17 -12.85 -2.98
C PRO A 135 -23.67 -13.07 -2.72
N LEU A 136 -23.25 -14.29 -2.44
CA LEU A 136 -21.85 -14.64 -2.20
C LEU A 136 -21.07 -14.66 -3.53
N ASP A 137 -21.68 -15.14 -4.60
CA ASP A 137 -21.14 -15.14 -5.95
C ASP A 137 -20.94 -13.70 -6.46
N ILE A 138 -21.92 -12.82 -6.21
CA ILE A 138 -21.81 -11.38 -6.50
C ILE A 138 -20.67 -10.74 -5.70
N ALA A 139 -20.53 -11.04 -4.40
CA ALA A 139 -19.46 -10.49 -3.57
C ALA A 139 -18.07 -10.99 -3.99
N LYS A 140 -17.93 -12.26 -4.37
CA LYS A 140 -16.68 -12.81 -4.89
C LYS A 140 -16.29 -12.17 -6.21
N LEU A 141 -17.26 -11.98 -7.09
CA LEU A 141 -17.07 -11.30 -8.36
C LEU A 141 -16.62 -9.85 -8.15
N ASP A 142 -17.31 -9.09 -7.29
CA ASP A 142 -16.91 -7.73 -6.92
C ASP A 142 -15.45 -7.68 -6.44
N LEU A 143 -15.10 -8.53 -5.47
CA LEU A 143 -13.74 -8.60 -4.95
C LEU A 143 -12.72 -8.98 -6.04
N ALA A 144 -13.06 -9.89 -6.95
CA ALA A 144 -12.18 -10.28 -8.04
C ALA A 144 -11.90 -9.10 -8.99
N LEU A 145 -12.96 -8.39 -9.42
CA LEU A 145 -12.85 -7.24 -10.32
C LEU A 145 -12.04 -6.10 -9.70
N ILE A 146 -12.28 -5.81 -8.41
CA ILE A 146 -11.48 -4.82 -7.67
C ILE A 146 -10.01 -5.25 -7.62
N ASN A 147 -9.71 -6.52 -7.31
CA ASN A 147 -8.32 -7.00 -7.27
C ASN A 147 -7.64 -6.92 -8.66
N THR A 148 -8.38 -7.11 -9.75
CA THR A 148 -7.87 -6.90 -11.11
C THR A 148 -7.50 -5.44 -11.36
N LEU A 149 -8.38 -4.48 -11.03
CA LEU A 149 -8.06 -3.04 -11.14
C LEU A 149 -6.83 -2.66 -10.31
N LYS A 150 -6.72 -3.25 -9.11
CA LYS A 150 -5.58 -3.08 -8.21
C LYS A 150 -4.28 -3.60 -8.84
N SER A 151 -4.31 -4.75 -9.51
CA SER A 151 -3.18 -5.28 -10.28
C SER A 151 -2.81 -4.33 -11.43
N TRP A 152 -3.76 -3.87 -12.23
CA TRP A 152 -3.48 -2.99 -13.37
C TRP A 152 -2.82 -1.67 -12.96
N ARG A 153 -3.37 -1.01 -11.94
CA ARG A 153 -2.80 0.23 -11.38
C ARG A 153 -1.38 0.04 -10.86
N LYS A 154 -1.12 -1.14 -10.29
CA LYS A 154 0.19 -1.49 -9.75
C LYS A 154 1.21 -1.78 -10.86
N ASN A 155 0.80 -2.56 -11.86
CA ASN A 155 1.68 -3.01 -12.94
C ASN A 155 1.96 -1.90 -13.96
N GLY A 156 1.07 -0.91 -14.05
CA GLY A 156 1.19 0.20 -14.98
C GLY A 156 1.10 -0.25 -16.44
N LYS A 157 1.61 0.57 -17.37
CA LYS A 157 1.53 0.31 -18.83
C LYS A 157 2.66 -0.58 -19.38
N SER A 158 3.61 -1.04 -18.55
CA SER A 158 4.79 -1.76 -19.04
C SER A 158 4.79 -3.22 -18.61
N MET A 159 5.15 -4.12 -19.53
CA MET A 159 5.28 -5.57 -19.29
C MET A 159 6.41 -5.96 -18.31
N SER A 160 7.10 -4.99 -17.72
CA SER A 160 8.19 -5.22 -16.76
C SER A 160 7.77 -6.00 -15.52
N TYR A 161 6.48 -5.95 -15.16
CA TYR A 161 5.92 -6.72 -14.05
C TYR A 161 6.02 -8.23 -14.29
N ALA A 162 5.88 -8.69 -15.54
CA ALA A 162 5.89 -10.11 -15.90
C ALA A 162 7.28 -10.78 -15.78
N VAL A 163 8.36 -9.99 -15.67
CA VAL A 163 9.74 -10.50 -15.76
C VAL A 163 10.51 -10.38 -14.44
N ASN A 164 10.14 -9.45 -13.55
CA ASN A 164 10.92 -9.12 -12.34
C ASN A 164 10.07 -8.94 -11.07
N GLU A 165 8.86 -9.49 -11.01
CA GLU A 165 8.01 -9.33 -9.83
C GLU A 165 8.60 -10.05 -8.61
N LYS A 166 8.66 -9.34 -7.48
CA LYS A 166 8.97 -9.95 -6.19
C LYS A 166 7.76 -10.78 -5.74
N VAL A 167 7.98 -11.93 -5.11
CA VAL A 167 6.89 -12.82 -4.63
C VAL A 167 5.87 -12.10 -3.73
N SER A 168 6.32 -11.12 -2.94
CA SER A 168 5.44 -10.27 -2.12
C SER A 168 4.56 -9.29 -2.90
N MET A 169 4.75 -9.19 -4.22
CA MET A 169 4.00 -8.34 -5.12
C MET A 169 2.91 -9.09 -5.92
N VAL A 170 2.93 -10.41 -6.03
CA VAL A 170 1.95 -11.20 -6.81
C VAL A 170 0.54 -11.28 -6.16
N ASP A 171 0.31 -10.57 -5.06
CA ASP A 171 -0.81 -10.81 -4.14
C ASP A 171 -2.19 -10.45 -4.71
N PHE A 172 -2.33 -9.37 -5.50
CA PHE A 172 -3.65 -8.98 -6.04
C PHE A 172 -4.15 -9.90 -7.15
N GLU A 173 -3.27 -10.31 -8.06
CA GLU A 173 -3.62 -11.21 -9.16
C GLU A 173 -3.98 -12.61 -8.65
N ASN A 174 -3.18 -13.14 -7.73
CA ASN A 174 -3.48 -14.43 -7.11
C ASN A 174 -4.81 -14.42 -6.35
N ARG A 175 -5.15 -13.31 -5.67
CA ARG A 175 -6.45 -13.16 -5.02
C ARG A 175 -7.60 -13.13 -6.04
N ALA A 176 -7.44 -12.38 -7.13
CA ALA A 176 -8.43 -12.33 -8.20
C ALA A 176 -8.66 -13.72 -8.82
N ILE A 177 -7.59 -14.42 -9.20
CA ILE A 177 -7.64 -15.77 -9.76
C ILE A 177 -8.34 -16.74 -8.80
N LYS A 178 -7.94 -16.75 -7.53
CA LYS A 178 -8.55 -17.64 -6.53
C LYS A 178 -10.04 -17.38 -6.35
N LEU A 179 -10.47 -16.11 -6.33
CA LEU A 179 -11.89 -15.76 -6.22
C LEU A 179 -12.69 -16.22 -7.44
N LEU A 180 -12.11 -16.11 -8.64
CA LEU A 180 -12.73 -16.58 -9.88
C LEU A 180 -12.77 -18.12 -9.95
N ASP A 181 -11.73 -18.80 -9.48
CA ASP A 181 -11.70 -20.27 -9.38
C ASP A 181 -12.74 -20.76 -8.38
N ASP A 182 -12.84 -20.14 -7.21
CA ASP A 182 -13.85 -20.45 -6.19
C ASP A 182 -15.26 -20.18 -6.71
N LEU A 183 -15.46 -19.10 -7.48
CA LEU A 183 -16.72 -18.80 -8.16
C LEU A 183 -17.06 -19.90 -9.19
N GLY A 184 -16.09 -20.29 -10.02
CA GLY A 184 -16.25 -21.36 -10.99
C GLY A 184 -16.56 -22.71 -10.35
N MET A 185 -15.87 -23.08 -9.27
CA MET A 185 -16.07 -24.32 -8.52
C MET A 185 -17.42 -24.36 -7.80
N SER A 186 -17.77 -23.29 -7.09
CA SER A 186 -19.06 -23.21 -6.37
C SER A 186 -20.24 -23.29 -7.34
N ARG A 187 -20.18 -22.65 -8.50
CA ARG A 187 -21.21 -22.73 -9.53
C ARG A 187 -21.29 -24.11 -10.19
N LYS A 188 -20.15 -24.73 -10.52
CA LYS A 188 -20.12 -26.12 -11.02
C LYS A 188 -20.74 -27.09 -10.01
N PHE A 189 -20.45 -26.92 -8.72
CA PHE A 189 -21.01 -27.75 -7.66
C PHE A 189 -22.53 -27.59 -7.53
N LYS A 190 -23.05 -26.35 -7.56
CA LYS A 190 -24.50 -26.09 -7.54
C LYS A 190 -25.20 -26.70 -8.75
N LYS A 191 -24.73 -26.44 -9.97
CA LYS A 191 -25.27 -27.04 -11.19
C LYS A 191 -25.21 -28.57 -11.16
N SER A 192 -24.15 -29.15 -10.60
CA SER A 192 -24.05 -30.61 -10.43
C SER A 192 -25.06 -31.18 -9.44
N ARG A 193 -25.42 -30.44 -8.38
CA ARG A 193 -26.46 -30.83 -7.42
C ARG A 193 -27.87 -30.65 -7.98
N GLU A 194 -28.09 -29.61 -8.77
CA GLU A 194 -29.39 -29.24 -9.34
C GLU A 194 -29.72 -30.01 -10.64
N ASN A 195 -28.73 -30.60 -11.30
CA ASN A 195 -28.96 -31.54 -12.40
C ASN A 195 -29.72 -32.77 -11.91
N SER A 196 -31.05 -32.75 -12.04
CA SER A 196 -31.97 -33.87 -11.78
C SER A 196 -31.71 -35.10 -12.66
N SER A 197 -30.85 -34.97 -13.67
CA SER A 197 -30.38 -36.03 -14.55
C SER A 197 -29.08 -36.72 -14.09
N ASN A 198 -28.42 -36.23 -13.04
CA ASN A 198 -27.38 -37.01 -12.38
C ASN A 198 -28.08 -38.14 -11.61
N SER A 199 -28.05 -39.34 -12.17
CA SER A 199 -28.57 -40.54 -11.52
C SER A 199 -27.72 -40.91 -10.31
N THR A 200 -27.88 -40.19 -9.19
CA THR A 200 -27.34 -40.61 -7.89
C THR A 200 -28.12 -41.79 -7.29
N ASN A 201 -29.09 -42.35 -8.02
CA ASN A 201 -29.73 -43.64 -7.73
C ASN A 201 -28.88 -44.83 -8.22
N VAL A 202 -27.57 -44.80 -8.01
CA VAL A 202 -26.79 -46.04 -8.04
C VAL A 202 -26.90 -46.63 -6.64
N ASN A 203 -27.71 -47.69 -6.50
CA ASN A 203 -27.79 -48.45 -5.26
C ASN A 203 -26.47 -49.21 -5.06
N LEU A 204 -25.48 -48.52 -4.49
CA LEU A 204 -24.13 -49.02 -4.22
C LEU A 204 -24.14 -50.29 -3.35
N TYR A 205 -25.20 -50.50 -2.56
CA TYR A 205 -25.34 -51.69 -1.72
C TYR A 205 -25.47 -52.96 -2.58
N ASN A 206 -26.32 -52.93 -3.61
CA ASN A 206 -26.53 -54.08 -4.51
C ASN A 206 -25.32 -54.35 -5.43
N GLN A 207 -24.44 -53.37 -5.64
CA GLN A 207 -23.22 -53.58 -6.45
C GLN A 207 -22.03 -54.11 -5.67
N LEU A 208 -21.99 -53.89 -4.36
CA LEU A 208 -20.85 -54.27 -3.51
C LEU A 208 -21.09 -55.56 -2.74
N PHE A 209 -22.35 -55.93 -2.50
CA PHE A 209 -22.69 -57.03 -1.59
C PHE A 209 -23.58 -58.12 -2.21
N ASP A 210 -24.05 -57.98 -3.46
CA ASP A 210 -24.75 -59.05 -4.20
C ASP A 210 -23.82 -59.71 -5.25
N ASN A 211 -22.65 -60.19 -4.81
CA ASN A 211 -21.87 -61.22 -5.51
C ASN A 211 -21.84 -62.49 -4.65
#